data_AF-A0A8S9XNZ4-F1
#
_entry.id   AF-A0A8S9XNZ4-F1
#
_cell.length_a   1.000
_cell.length_b   1.000
_cell.length_c   1.000
_cell.angle_alpha   90.00
_cell.angle_beta   90.00
_cell.angle_gamma   90.00
#
_symmetry.space_group_name_H-M   'P 1'
#
loop_
_entity.id
_entity.type
_entity.pdbx_description
1 polymer ?
#
loop_
_entity_poly.entity_id
_entity_poly.type
_entity_poly.pdbx_seq_one_letter_code
_entity_poly.pdbx_strand_id
1 'polypeptide(L)'
;MLLVCWCALLLVFFGGFANQGVESKHLHGTPKYLSIEEKAPYWKDREKEALLKMLLRKPNFNKAKNIIFFLGDGMSLTTVSTSRIYKGQLNGGSGEEGSLFFEDFPNTGLVKVLKFIILLPTWRSPAVRDSLLA
;
A
#
# COMPACT_ATOMS: atom_id res chain seq x y z
N MET A 1 -51.17 -44.51 5.20
CA MET A 1 -51.64 -43.22 4.66
C MET A 1 -50.76 -42.03 5.09
N LEU A 2 -49.44 -42.22 5.30
CA LEU A 2 -48.47 -41.16 5.63
C LEU A 2 -47.15 -41.25 4.84
N LEU A 3 -47.05 -42.16 3.85
CA LEU A 3 -45.82 -42.38 3.08
C LEU A 3 -45.88 -41.80 1.65
N VAL A 4 -47.05 -41.33 1.19
CA VAL A 4 -47.22 -40.74 -0.15
C VAL A 4 -47.06 -39.20 -0.11
N CYS A 5 -47.04 -38.59 1.08
CA CYS A 5 -46.99 -37.14 1.23
C CYS A 5 -45.55 -36.57 1.23
N TRP A 6 -44.52 -37.41 1.39
CA TRP A 6 -43.13 -36.90 1.47
C TRP A 6 -42.35 -36.91 0.15
N CYS A 7 -42.76 -37.71 -0.85
CA CYS A 7 -42.10 -37.69 -2.17
C CYS A 7 -42.45 -36.44 -3.00
N ALA A 8 -43.61 -35.82 -2.78
CA ALA A 8 -44.04 -34.64 -3.55
C ALA A 8 -43.29 -33.36 -3.16
N LEU A 9 -42.70 -33.30 -1.97
CA LEU A 9 -42.03 -32.09 -1.45
C LEU A 9 -40.55 -31.99 -1.86
N LEU A 10 -39.91 -33.10 -2.26
CA LEU A 10 -38.53 -33.12 -2.74
C LEU A 10 -38.39 -32.71 -4.22
N LEU A 11 -39.43 -32.91 -5.03
CA LEU A 11 -39.39 -32.54 -6.46
C LEU A 11 -39.60 -31.05 -6.71
N VAL A 12 -40.22 -30.32 -5.79
CA VAL A 12 -40.42 -28.86 -5.91
C VAL A 12 -39.16 -28.07 -5.49
N PHE A 13 -38.30 -28.64 -4.63
CA PHE A 13 -37.08 -27.97 -4.18
C PHE A 13 -35.84 -28.21 -5.07
N PHE A 14 -35.80 -29.29 -5.87
CA PHE A 14 -34.65 -29.59 -6.74
C PHE A 14 -34.87 -29.25 -8.23
N GLY A 15 -36.10 -28.93 -8.66
CA GLY A 15 -36.43 -28.71 -10.07
C GLY A 15 -36.12 -27.30 -10.63
N GLY A 16 -35.62 -26.37 -9.82
CA GLY A 16 -35.49 -24.95 -10.19
C GLY A 16 -34.08 -24.46 -10.56
N PHE A 17 -33.06 -25.32 -10.59
CA PHE A 17 -31.66 -24.90 -10.79
C PHE A 17 -30.95 -25.66 -11.92
N ALA A 18 -31.67 -25.94 -13.01
CA ALA A 18 -31.10 -26.49 -14.22
C ALA A 18 -31.62 -25.68 -15.42
N ASN A 19 -31.08 -24.47 -15.61
CA ASN A 19 -30.98 -23.70 -16.86
C ASN A 19 -30.77 -22.19 -16.59
N GLN A 20 -29.72 -21.85 -15.86
CA GLN A 20 -29.00 -20.62 -16.15
C GLN A 20 -27.60 -21.01 -16.61
N GLY A 21 -27.53 -21.38 -17.90
CA GLY A 21 -26.28 -21.21 -18.63
C GLY A 21 -25.94 -19.73 -18.54
N VAL A 22 -24.89 -19.39 -17.80
CA VAL A 22 -24.29 -18.06 -17.88
C VAL A 22 -23.67 -17.99 -19.26
N GLU A 23 -24.46 -17.53 -20.22
CA GLU A 23 -23.98 -17.11 -21.52
C GLU A 23 -22.98 -15.98 -21.25
N SER A 24 -21.69 -16.29 -21.41
CA SER A 24 -20.64 -15.28 -21.42
C SER A 24 -20.91 -14.42 -22.65
N LYS A 25 -21.69 -13.35 -22.47
CA LYS A 25 -21.82 -12.29 -23.46
C LYS A 25 -20.40 -11.85 -23.77
N HIS A 26 -19.90 -12.28 -24.92
CA HIS A 26 -18.71 -11.72 -25.52
C HIS A 26 -18.97 -10.22 -25.55
N LEU A 27 -18.29 -9.50 -24.66
CA LEU A 27 -18.41 -8.05 -24.54
C LEU A 27 -17.99 -7.50 -25.90
N HIS A 28 -18.99 -7.10 -26.68
CA HIS A 28 -18.83 -6.31 -27.88
C HIS A 28 -17.98 -5.10 -27.46
N GLY A 29 -16.77 -5.00 -28.03
CA GLY A 29 -15.71 -4.14 -27.54
C GLY A 29 -16.21 -2.71 -27.29
N THR A 30 -16.38 -2.36 -26.02
CA THR A 30 -16.56 -0.97 -25.63
C THR A 30 -15.30 -0.23 -26.09
N PRO A 31 -15.41 0.92 -26.79
CA PRO A 31 -14.24 1.70 -27.13
C PRO A 31 -13.46 1.97 -25.84
N LYS A 32 -12.23 1.47 -25.75
CA LYS A 32 -11.40 1.62 -24.55
C LYS A 32 -11.07 3.12 -24.43
N TYR A 33 -11.86 3.85 -23.65
CA TYR A 33 -11.49 5.19 -23.24
C TYR A 33 -10.26 5.04 -22.35
N LEU A 34 -9.09 5.33 -22.90
CA LEU A 34 -7.85 5.33 -22.13
C LEU A 34 -8.03 6.31 -20.98
N SER A 35 -7.74 5.86 -19.75
CA SER A 35 -7.71 6.74 -18.60
C SER A 35 -6.76 7.91 -18.88
N ILE A 36 -6.97 9.06 -18.23
CA ILE A 36 -6.11 10.24 -18.45
C ILE A 36 -4.64 9.87 -18.18
N GLU A 37 -4.39 8.97 -17.24
CA GLU A 37 -3.05 8.49 -16.86
C GLU A 37 -2.44 7.53 -17.89
N GLU A 38 -3.24 6.82 -18.69
CA GLU A 38 -2.74 6.00 -19.79
C GLU A 38 -2.21 6.86 -20.96
N LYS A 39 -2.49 8.17 -20.98
CA LYS A 39 -2.04 9.09 -22.03
C LYS A 39 -0.64 9.63 -21.72
N ALA A 40 0.28 9.53 -22.69
CA ALA A 40 1.64 10.07 -22.59
C ALA A 40 1.77 11.55 -22.14
N PRO A 41 0.94 12.53 -22.59
CA PRO A 41 1.08 13.92 -22.14
C PRO A 41 0.93 14.11 -20.63
N TYR A 42 0.11 13.30 -19.96
CA TYR A 42 -0.12 13.39 -18.52
C TYR A 42 1.18 13.28 -17.72
N TRP A 43 2.00 12.27 -18.03
CA TRP A 43 3.26 12.04 -17.34
C TRP A 43 4.29 13.13 -17.66
N LYS A 44 4.32 13.62 -18.91
CA LYS A 44 5.23 14.71 -19.31
C LYS A 44 4.96 16.00 -18.55
N ASP A 45 3.70 16.32 -18.30
CA ASP A 45 3.35 17.55 -17.60
C ASP A 45 3.67 17.44 -16.10
N ARG A 46 3.39 16.29 -15.46
CA ARG A 46 3.83 16.01 -14.08
C ARG A 46 5.35 16.06 -13.91
N GLU A 47 6.11 15.53 -14.87
CA GLU A 47 7.58 15.59 -14.86
C GLU A 47 8.07 17.04 -14.88
N LYS A 48 7.52 17.89 -15.75
CA LYS A 48 7.88 19.32 -15.81
C LYS A 48 7.60 20.02 -14.49
N GLU A 49 6.44 19.76 -13.88
CA GLU A 49 6.08 20.33 -12.58
C GLU A 49 7.06 19.90 -11.48
N ALA A 50 7.39 18.61 -11.42
CA ALA A 50 8.36 18.09 -10.46
C ALA A 50 9.76 18.70 -10.65
N LEU A 51 10.19 18.85 -11.90
CA LEU A 51 11.47 19.46 -12.25
C LEU A 51 11.50 20.94 -11.82
N LEU A 52 10.46 21.71 -12.16
CA LEU A 52 10.33 23.11 -11.75
C LEU A 52 10.33 23.25 -10.22
N LYS A 53 9.62 22.38 -9.50
CA LYS A 53 9.62 22.35 -8.03
C LYS A 53 11.03 22.16 -7.47
N MET A 54 11.84 21.30 -8.09
CA MET A 54 13.24 21.07 -7.67
C MET A 54 14.16 22.24 -8.02
N LEU A 55 14.02 22.86 -9.19
CA LEU A 55 14.83 24.02 -9.61
C LEU A 55 14.58 25.26 -8.76
N LEU A 56 13.32 25.49 -8.36
CA LEU A 56 12.93 26.64 -7.55
C LEU A 56 13.29 26.48 -6.07
N ARG A 57 13.72 25.29 -5.65
CA ARG A 57 14.05 24.98 -4.26
C ARG A 57 15.29 25.75 -3.80
N LYS A 58 15.12 26.61 -2.80
CA LYS A 58 16.23 27.32 -2.13
C LYS A 58 16.64 26.59 -0.84
N PRO A 59 17.88 26.11 -0.71
CA PRO A 59 18.35 25.49 0.53
C PRO A 59 18.43 26.52 1.66
N ASN A 60 18.05 26.11 2.87
CA ASN A 60 18.17 26.93 4.07
C ASN A 60 19.44 26.52 4.84
N PHE A 61 20.43 27.43 4.93
CA PHE A 61 21.69 27.21 5.64
C PHE A 61 21.72 27.84 7.05
N ASN A 62 20.60 28.42 7.50
CA ASN A 62 20.53 29.01 8.84
C ASN A 62 20.51 27.93 9.92
N LYS A 63 21.03 28.27 11.11
CA LYS A 63 20.97 27.39 12.28
C LYS A 63 19.51 27.23 12.74
N ALA A 64 19.05 25.99 12.91
CA ALA A 64 17.71 25.71 13.42
C ALA A 64 17.59 26.15 14.90
N LYS A 65 16.49 26.83 15.23
CA LYS A 65 16.16 27.25 16.60
C LYS A 65 15.42 26.16 17.38
N ASN A 66 14.53 25.44 16.68
CA ASN A 66 13.67 24.40 17.24
C ASN A 66 13.81 23.14 16.40
N ILE A 67 13.63 21.98 17.05
CA ILE A 67 13.65 20.67 16.40
C ILE A 67 12.34 19.98 16.72
N ILE A 68 11.62 19.55 15.69
CA ILE A 68 10.42 18.72 15.81
C ILE A 68 10.77 17.37 15.17
N PHE A 69 10.55 16.29 15.90
CA PHE A 69 10.87 14.95 15.46
C PHE A 69 9.60 14.09 15.46
N PHE A 70 9.22 13.56 14.30
CA PHE A 70 8.12 12.62 14.15
C PHE A 70 8.68 11.21 14.08
N LEU A 71 8.29 10.35 15.02
CA LEU A 71 8.68 8.95 15.06
C LEU A 71 7.44 8.08 14.81
N GLY A 72 7.40 7.43 13.65
CA GLY A 72 6.42 6.38 13.36
C GLY A 72 6.98 5.03 13.76
N ASP A 73 6.58 4.51 14.92
CA ASP A 73 6.95 3.15 15.32
C ASP A 73 6.30 2.12 14.39
N GLY A 74 7.07 1.12 13.95
CA GLY A 74 6.62 0.12 12.97
C GLY A 74 6.34 0.65 11.56
N MET A 75 6.65 1.91 11.24
CA MET A 75 6.35 2.50 9.93
C MET A 75 7.40 2.11 8.87
N SER A 76 7.27 0.90 8.35
CA SER A 76 8.06 0.41 7.21
C SER A 76 7.64 1.07 5.89
N LEU A 77 8.47 0.97 4.83
CA LEU A 77 8.12 1.47 3.49
C LEU A 77 6.78 0.93 2.97
N THR A 78 6.50 -0.36 3.22
CA THR A 78 5.21 -0.96 2.85
C THR A 78 4.05 -0.31 3.61
N THR A 79 4.24 -0.04 4.91
CA THR A 79 3.22 0.63 5.73
C THR A 79 2.94 2.04 5.22
N VAL A 80 3.97 2.77 4.79
CA VAL A 80 3.84 4.09 4.15
C VAL A 80 3.01 3.98 2.85
N SER A 81 3.35 3.05 1.96
CA SER A 81 2.61 2.84 0.71
C SER A 81 1.16 2.43 0.91
N THR A 82 0.89 1.48 1.83
CA THR A 82 -0.50 1.07 2.15
C THR A 82 -1.27 2.23 2.77
N SER A 83 -0.66 3.02 3.64
CA SER A 83 -1.29 4.20 4.25
C SER A 83 -1.64 5.25 3.21
N ARG A 84 -0.78 5.44 2.20
CA ARG A 84 -1.04 6.34 1.06
C ARG A 84 -2.29 5.91 0.27
N ILE A 85 -2.34 4.63 -0.13
CA ILE A 85 -3.47 4.07 -0.88
C ILE A 85 -4.76 4.19 -0.07
N TYR A 86 -4.70 3.78 1.20
CA TYR A 86 -5.84 3.85 2.10
C TYR A 86 -6.36 5.29 2.26
N LYS A 87 -5.46 6.27 2.43
CA LYS A 87 -5.84 7.69 2.49
C LYS A 87 -6.50 8.18 1.20
N GLY A 88 -5.97 7.81 0.03
CA GLY A 88 -6.57 8.21 -1.26
C GLY A 88 -7.95 7.59 -1.47
N GLN A 89 -8.14 6.33 -1.05
CA GLN A 89 -9.46 5.66 -1.07
C GLN A 89 -10.47 6.31 -0.13
N LEU A 90 -10.06 6.71 1.08
CA LEU A 90 -10.92 7.46 2.00
C LEU A 90 -11.38 8.81 1.42
N ASN A 91 -10.59 9.40 0.52
CA ASN A 91 -10.94 10.64 -0.19
C ASN A 91 -11.77 10.40 -1.46
N GLY A 92 -12.18 9.15 -1.73
CA GLY A 92 -12.98 8.78 -2.91
C GLY A 92 -12.19 8.62 -4.21
N GLY A 93 -10.86 8.59 -4.14
CA GLY A 93 -9.94 8.37 -5.26
C GLY A 93 -9.59 6.89 -5.48
N SER A 94 -8.67 6.61 -6.41
CA SER A 94 -8.18 5.24 -6.65
C SER A 94 -7.25 4.75 -5.53
N GLY A 95 -6.55 5.68 -4.88
CA GLY A 95 -5.65 5.46 -3.75
C GLY A 95 -4.19 5.81 -4.08
N GLU A 96 -3.72 5.36 -5.24
CA GLU A 96 -2.30 5.43 -5.64
C GLU A 96 -1.79 6.86 -5.85
N GLU A 97 -2.69 7.77 -6.19
CA GLU A 97 -2.46 9.21 -6.35
C GLU A 97 -2.38 9.96 -5.02
N GLY A 98 -2.72 9.30 -3.91
CA GLY A 98 -2.62 9.86 -2.58
C GLY A 98 -1.18 10.28 -2.24
N SER A 99 -1.03 11.23 -1.33
CA SER A 99 0.26 11.59 -0.72
C SER A 99 0.11 11.76 0.78
N LEU A 100 1.13 11.40 1.54
CA LEU A 100 1.20 11.62 2.98
C LEU A 100 1.96 12.92 3.28
N PHE A 101 1.63 13.59 4.37
CA PHE A 101 2.15 14.92 4.68
C PHE A 101 3.69 15.00 4.72
N PHE A 102 4.34 13.94 5.20
CA PHE A 102 5.80 13.88 5.28
C PHE A 102 6.49 13.56 3.94
N GLU A 103 5.75 13.15 2.90
CA GLU A 103 6.30 12.92 1.56
C GLU A 103 6.53 14.24 0.79
N ASP A 104 5.85 15.31 1.22
CA ASP A 104 6.07 16.67 0.70
C ASP A 104 7.33 17.33 1.27
N PHE A 105 8.02 16.69 2.21
CA PHE A 105 9.26 17.22 2.76
C PHE A 105 10.35 17.30 1.67
N PRO A 106 11.13 18.38 1.65
CA PRO A 106 12.07 18.64 0.56
C PRO A 106 13.25 17.67 0.53
N ASN A 107 13.53 16.98 1.63
CA ASN A 107 14.67 16.08 1.76
C ASN A 107 14.20 14.74 2.29
N THR A 108 14.68 13.66 1.67
CA THR A 108 14.43 12.27 2.06
C THR A 108 15.76 11.53 2.16
N GLY A 109 15.81 10.47 2.97
CA GLY A 109 16.99 9.65 3.16
C GLY A 109 16.64 8.28 3.71
N LEU A 110 17.51 7.30 3.49
CA LEU A 110 17.34 5.95 4.00
C LEU A 110 18.25 5.73 5.21
N VAL A 111 17.69 5.13 6.26
CA VAL A 111 18.43 4.80 7.48
C VAL A 111 18.61 3.30 7.57
N LYS A 112 19.86 2.85 7.77
CA LYS A 112 20.17 1.45 8.01
C LYS A 112 19.86 1.10 9.47
N VAL A 113 18.77 0.41 9.71
CA VAL A 113 18.37 -0.05 11.05
C VAL A 113 19.00 -1.41 11.35
N LEU A 114 20.28 -1.42 11.75
CA LEU A 114 20.93 -2.63 12.24
C LEU A 114 20.88 -2.69 13.76
N LYS A 115 20.30 -3.75 14.29
CA LYS A 115 20.40 -4.07 15.71
C LYS A 115 21.64 -4.93 15.95
N PHE A 116 22.70 -4.31 16.45
CA PHE A 116 23.99 -4.95 16.75
C PHE A 116 23.85 -6.18 17.66
N ILE A 117 22.91 -6.15 18.61
CA ILE A 117 22.78 -7.19 19.64
C ILE A 117 22.11 -8.49 19.16
N ILE A 118 21.57 -8.53 17.93
CA ILE A 118 20.90 -9.72 17.38
C ILE A 118 21.83 -10.56 16.49
N LEU A 119 22.93 -9.99 15.99
CA LEU A 119 23.80 -10.64 15.00
C LEU A 119 24.98 -11.40 15.59
N LEU A 120 25.19 -11.37 16.91
CA LEU A 120 26.24 -12.13 17.57
C LEU A 120 25.65 -13.11 18.57
N PRO A 121 25.47 -14.41 18.22
CA PRO A 121 25.10 -15.43 19.19
C PRO A 121 26.16 -15.59 20.30
N THR A 122 27.40 -15.18 20.05
CA THR A 122 28.55 -15.37 20.96
C THR A 122 28.57 -14.40 22.14
N TRP A 123 27.95 -13.21 22.03
CA TRP A 123 27.97 -12.20 23.09
C TRP A 123 26.93 -12.43 24.20
N ARG A 124 25.99 -13.36 23.99
CA ARG A 124 24.99 -13.72 25.00
C ARG A 124 25.42 -14.90 25.89
N SER A 125 26.54 -15.54 25.60
CA SER A 125 27.09 -16.58 26.46
C SER A 125 27.66 -15.96 27.74
N PRO A 126 27.23 -16.39 28.95
CA PRO A 126 27.87 -15.99 30.20
C PRO A 126 29.38 -16.24 30.19
N ALA A 127 29.83 -17.32 29.53
CA ALA A 127 31.23 -17.71 29.47
C ALA A 127 32.18 -16.69 28.79
N VAL A 128 31.67 -15.82 27.91
CA VAL A 128 32.47 -14.77 27.24
C VAL A 128 32.41 -13.44 28.00
N ARG A 129 31.35 -13.23 28.79
CA ARG A 129 31.19 -12.04 29.64
C ARG A 129 32.20 -12.03 30.78
N ASP A 130 32.44 -13.19 31.37
CA ASP A 130 33.25 -13.32 32.58
C ASP A 130 34.77 -13.31 32.28
N SER A 131 35.17 -13.59 31.03
CA SER A 131 36.58 -13.54 30.59
C SER A 131 37.10 -12.14 30.26
N LEU A 132 36.21 -11.14 30.15
CA LEU A 132 36.58 -9.75 29.83
C LEU A 132 36.58 -8.82 31.07
N LEU A 133 36.15 -9.34 32.22
CA LEU A 133 36.11 -8.63 33.50
C LEU A 133 37.16 -9.16 34.50
N ALA A 134 38.08 -10.01 34.04
CA ALA A 134 39.22 -10.54 34.78
C ALA A 134 40.53 -9.89 34.33
#